data_AF-M5TXM8-F1
#
_entry.id   AF-M5TXM8-F1
#
_cell.length_a   1.000
_cell.length_b   1.000
_cell.length_c   1.000
_cell.angle_alpha   90.00
_cell.angle_beta   90.00
_cell.angle_gamma   90.00
#
_symmetry.space_group_name_H-M   'P 1'
#
loop_
_entity.id
_entity.type
_entity.pdbx_description
1 polymer ?
#
loop_
_entity_poly.entity_id
_entity_poly.type
_entity_poly.pdbx_seq_one_letter_code
_entity_poly.pdbx_strand_id
1 'polypeptide(L)'
;MCLIVAVGMFSGGCDKPPPVTMAKTPRPVTVMVLEKSKPRSTYSASGSVKSWKTEEIGFEVPGRVEWVREPGQDIDGRIVDPDGNLVRPGTPLAQIEPTRYKIAVESAEADLEIAKLRKESLKIRLEETLDAELKSAEANLSLANDEFDRVQRLKKQNAASTSEFDQAFNSVRTNEATINSIRASMKQAEAELQSAEAEIKRAQQALRDAQRDLENTTLYGSYQGQISDVMAVPGSVVDAGTPVLTLQMTNPITVEVELSAAQSRIIRSRRDLMTRFDLPDGTEHESLGLVYSIDPSADPTTRTFTLTLLLLNEKFRDELPPSISSDSVARSENVWPLQLNRMMGTPDNVFLVEEDAIVRDDKGAFIYLITNAKLQQPIPEVMKVRPQRIVERELRIPFLGNWVFQSVDFVNEDGTPAEVPLSTLYVGKIEDGDSAPPHWDGESVALDAGSVWMLRPGDLVTVDLASTVSEPGFYVPIEALYRELDQTYVFTVQSGIAKRIQVTAKAQDSSSDGALFEIQSSQLTEGMPLIGGGVHYLHDGDAVQVVGSGVEDVSRTPSVDESVDGEAS
;
A
#
# COMPACT_ATOMS: atom_id res chain seq x y z
N MET A 1 -121.55 18.83 0.26
CA MET A 1 -122.48 19.86 0.78
C MET A 1 -121.65 20.80 1.64
N CYS A 2 -121.64 22.08 1.29
CA CYS A 2 -121.09 23.22 2.04
C CYS A 2 -119.55 23.28 2.21
N LEU A 3 -118.85 24.41 2.06
CA LEU A 3 -119.14 25.77 1.56
C LEU A 3 -117.82 26.57 1.74
N ILE A 4 -117.44 27.45 0.78
CA ILE A 4 -117.01 28.88 0.98
C ILE A 4 -115.77 29.16 1.89
N VAL A 5 -114.82 30.09 1.66
CA VAL A 5 -114.52 31.24 0.77
C VAL A 5 -113.05 31.62 1.09
N ALA A 6 -112.13 31.76 0.14
CA ALA A 6 -111.76 32.91 -0.69
C ALA A 6 -110.98 34.08 -0.02
N VAL A 7 -109.90 34.46 -0.74
CA VAL A 7 -109.25 35.77 -0.91
C VAL A 7 -107.97 36.07 -0.10
N GLY A 8 -106.90 36.40 -0.85
CA GLY A 8 -105.77 37.20 -0.36
C GLY A 8 -104.49 37.09 -1.21
N MET A 9 -104.43 37.76 -2.38
CA MET A 9 -103.20 37.97 -3.16
C MET A 9 -102.30 39.00 -2.46
N PHE A 10 -101.05 38.65 -2.16
CA PHE A 10 -99.95 39.60 -1.94
C PHE A 10 -98.71 39.10 -2.70
N SER A 11 -98.28 39.89 -3.68
CA SER A 11 -97.01 39.74 -4.39
C SER A 11 -95.86 40.12 -3.46
N GLY A 12 -95.12 39.12 -2.97
CA GLY A 12 -93.90 39.32 -2.18
C GLY A 12 -92.74 39.78 -3.07
N GLY A 13 -92.15 40.93 -2.72
CA GLY A 13 -90.84 41.35 -3.23
C GLY A 13 -89.75 40.44 -2.67
N CYS A 14 -88.84 40.00 -3.54
CA CYS A 14 -87.62 39.30 -3.14
C CYS A 14 -86.60 40.32 -2.61
N ASP A 15 -86.53 40.46 -1.29
CA ASP A 15 -85.40 41.09 -0.62
C ASP A 15 -84.32 40.01 -0.41
N LYS A 16 -83.15 40.20 -1.02
CA LYS A 16 -82.00 39.29 -0.88
C LYS A 16 -81.32 39.59 0.46
N PRO A 17 -81.22 38.65 1.41
CA PRO A 17 -80.52 38.91 2.66
C PRO A 17 -79.02 39.18 2.39
N PRO A 18 -78.38 40.06 3.19
CA PRO A 18 -76.95 40.33 3.05
C PRO A 18 -76.17 39.02 3.26
N PRO A 19 -75.07 38.79 2.54
CA PRO A 19 -74.29 37.57 2.69
C PRO A 19 -73.77 37.49 4.11
N VAL A 20 -74.22 36.48 4.86
CA VAL A 20 -73.65 36.10 6.14
C VAL A 20 -72.25 35.55 5.82
N THR A 21 -71.21 36.30 6.15
CA THR A 21 -69.83 35.82 6.11
C THR A 21 -69.71 34.69 7.12
N MET A 22 -69.86 33.44 6.67
CA MET A 22 -69.46 32.29 7.46
C MET A 22 -67.97 32.46 7.78
N ALA A 23 -67.65 32.64 9.07
CA ALA A 23 -66.27 32.61 9.52
C ALA A 23 -65.70 31.24 9.17
N LYS A 24 -64.77 31.18 8.20
CA LYS A 24 -64.05 29.96 7.84
C LYS A 24 -63.45 29.37 9.13
N THR A 25 -63.71 28.08 9.37
CA THR A 25 -63.09 27.35 10.49
C THR A 25 -61.57 27.46 10.39
N PRO A 26 -60.87 27.79 11.49
CA PRO A 26 -59.44 28.03 11.45
C PRO A 26 -58.70 26.74 11.10
N ARG A 27 -57.74 26.84 10.20
CA ARG A 27 -57.01 25.70 9.66
C ARG A 27 -55.80 25.36 10.52
N PRO A 28 -55.55 24.07 10.83
CA PRO A 28 -54.41 23.67 11.62
C PRO A 28 -53.11 23.88 10.84
N VAL A 29 -52.15 24.57 11.44
CA VAL A 29 -50.83 24.85 10.84
C VAL A 29 -49.72 24.64 11.86
N THR A 30 -48.53 24.26 11.37
CA THR A 30 -47.30 24.21 12.19
C THR A 30 -46.50 25.47 11.94
N VAL A 31 -45.97 26.08 13.00
CA VAL A 31 -45.13 27.29 12.89
C VAL A 31 -43.69 27.00 13.27
N MET A 32 -42.76 27.72 12.62
CA MET A 32 -41.34 27.76 12.91
C MET A 32 -40.90 29.22 13.10
N VAL A 33 -39.86 29.44 13.89
CA VAL A 33 -39.27 30.77 14.06
C VAL A 33 -38.14 30.93 13.05
N LEU A 34 -38.17 32.04 12.31
CA LEU A 34 -37.16 32.31 11.30
C LEU A 34 -35.87 32.82 11.94
N GLU A 35 -34.82 32.00 11.92
CA GLU A 35 -33.48 32.36 12.42
C GLU A 35 -32.48 32.37 11.27
N LYS A 36 -31.46 33.24 11.35
CA LYS A 36 -30.36 33.19 10.38
C LYS A 36 -29.47 32.01 10.72
N SER A 37 -29.39 31.05 9.82
CA SER A 37 -28.51 29.89 9.97
C SER A 37 -27.47 29.86 8.86
N LYS A 38 -26.41 29.08 9.09
CA LYS A 38 -25.42 28.69 8.08
C LYS A 38 -25.47 27.17 7.99
N PRO A 39 -26.47 26.59 7.30
CA PRO A 39 -26.53 25.16 7.17
C PRO A 39 -25.24 24.67 6.50
N ARG A 40 -24.59 23.67 7.11
CA ARG A 40 -23.45 23.00 6.48
C ARG A 40 -23.96 22.31 5.24
N SER A 41 -23.43 22.66 4.08
CA SER A 41 -23.73 21.96 2.84
C SER A 41 -23.03 20.61 2.88
N THR A 42 -23.69 19.52 3.26
CA THR A 42 -23.14 18.15 3.18
C THR A 42 -23.19 17.68 1.73
N TYR A 43 -22.20 18.09 0.93
CA TYR A 43 -21.98 17.48 -0.38
C TYR A 43 -21.04 16.31 -0.19
N SER A 44 -21.45 15.09 -0.49
CA SER A 44 -20.56 13.93 -0.46
C SER A 44 -20.52 13.24 -1.82
N ALA A 45 -19.41 12.57 -2.12
CA ALA A 45 -19.29 11.71 -3.28
C ALA A 45 -18.67 10.37 -2.87
N SER A 46 -19.09 9.30 -3.54
CA SER A 46 -18.44 8.01 -3.39
C SER A 46 -17.19 7.97 -4.26
N GLY A 47 -16.06 7.63 -3.65
CA GLY A 47 -14.82 7.31 -4.31
C GLY A 47 -14.53 5.82 -4.30
N SER A 48 -13.73 5.37 -5.26
CA SER A 48 -13.20 4.00 -5.30
C SER A 48 -11.74 4.00 -4.88
N VAL A 49 -11.39 3.10 -3.98
CA VAL A 49 -10.01 2.92 -3.51
C VAL A 49 -9.19 2.22 -4.60
N LYS A 50 -8.00 2.76 -4.88
CA LYS A 50 -7.00 2.21 -5.80
C LYS A 50 -5.65 2.10 -5.11
N SER A 51 -4.82 1.19 -5.61
CA SER A 51 -3.41 1.16 -5.25
C SER A 51 -2.70 2.37 -5.85
N TRP A 52 -1.80 3.00 -5.09
CA TRP A 52 -0.98 4.11 -5.62
C TRP A 52 -0.08 3.66 -6.77
N LYS A 53 0.49 2.46 -6.64
CA LYS A 53 1.37 1.84 -7.63
C LYS A 53 1.08 0.35 -7.70
N THR A 54 0.90 -0.13 -8.92
CA THR A 54 0.80 -1.56 -9.21
C THR A 54 1.90 -1.89 -10.19
N GLU A 55 2.67 -2.93 -9.89
CA GLU A 55 3.79 -3.38 -10.71
C GLU A 55 3.68 -4.88 -10.95
N GLU A 56 3.72 -5.27 -12.22
CA GLU A 56 3.89 -6.67 -12.62
C GLU A 56 5.38 -6.97 -12.67
N ILE A 57 5.87 -7.78 -11.73
CA ILE A 57 7.30 -8.03 -11.55
C ILE A 57 7.65 -9.34 -12.27
N GLY A 58 8.71 -9.32 -13.07
CA GLY A 58 9.25 -10.47 -13.79
C GLY A 58 10.78 -10.50 -13.74
N PHE A 59 11.37 -11.69 -13.93
CA PHE A 59 12.83 -11.85 -13.89
C PHE A 59 13.51 -11.12 -15.06
N GLU A 60 14.68 -10.51 -14.82
CA GLU A 60 15.51 -9.94 -15.89
C GLU A 60 16.22 -11.03 -16.71
N VAL A 61 16.29 -12.25 -16.19
CA VAL A 61 16.97 -13.39 -16.81
C VAL A 61 16.06 -14.62 -16.86
N PRO A 62 16.15 -15.48 -17.89
CA PRO A 62 15.23 -16.61 -18.05
C PRO A 62 15.65 -17.81 -17.21
N GLY A 63 14.69 -18.52 -16.60
CA GLY A 63 15.03 -19.69 -15.79
C GLY A 63 13.82 -20.48 -15.32
N ARG A 64 14.10 -21.57 -14.60
CA ARG A 64 13.06 -22.34 -13.93
C ARG A 64 12.79 -21.71 -12.57
N VAL A 65 11.54 -21.38 -12.29
CA VAL A 65 11.13 -20.85 -10.97
C VAL A 65 11.36 -21.94 -9.92
N GLU A 66 12.14 -21.61 -8.90
CA GLU A 66 12.40 -22.48 -7.74
C GLU A 66 11.31 -22.28 -6.68
N TRP A 67 11.00 -21.02 -6.36
CA TRP A 67 9.92 -20.64 -5.45
C TRP A 67 9.38 -19.24 -5.78
N VAL A 68 8.15 -18.96 -5.35
CA VAL A 68 7.48 -17.66 -5.47
C VAL A 68 6.62 -17.45 -4.20
N ARG A 69 6.58 -16.22 -3.68
CA ARG A 69 5.70 -15.84 -2.57
C ARG A 69 4.27 -15.76 -3.04
N GLU A 70 3.36 -16.21 -2.20
CA GLU A 70 1.93 -16.24 -2.49
C GLU A 70 1.26 -14.87 -2.32
N PRO A 71 0.04 -14.70 -2.85
CA PRO A 71 -0.77 -13.51 -2.62
C PRO A 71 -1.07 -13.27 -1.13
N GLY A 72 -1.25 -12.01 -0.78
CA GLY A 72 -1.62 -11.56 0.57
C GLY A 72 -0.43 -11.25 1.49
N GLN A 73 0.79 -11.61 1.12
CA GLN A 73 1.97 -11.29 1.92
C GLN A 73 2.38 -9.83 1.78
N ASP A 74 2.65 -9.17 2.91
CA ASP A 74 3.28 -7.85 2.93
C ASP A 74 4.79 -7.99 2.65
N ILE A 75 5.30 -7.07 1.85
CA ILE A 75 6.69 -7.08 1.42
C ILE A 75 7.33 -5.71 1.64
N ASP A 76 8.63 -5.73 1.90
CA ASP A 76 9.44 -4.54 2.01
C ASP A 76 10.15 -4.25 0.68
N GLY A 77 10.03 -3.00 0.23
CA GLY A 77 10.78 -2.51 -0.93
C GLY A 77 12.29 -2.49 -0.71
N ARG A 78 13.04 -2.96 -1.70
CA ARG A 78 14.49 -2.80 -1.81
C ARG A 78 14.81 -1.33 -2.09
N ILE A 79 15.66 -0.74 -1.26
CA ILE A 79 16.07 0.67 -1.41
C ILE A 79 17.53 0.68 -1.82
N VAL A 80 17.79 1.34 -2.94
CA VAL A 80 19.12 1.57 -3.49
C VAL A 80 19.32 3.08 -3.54
N ASP A 81 20.51 3.56 -3.14
CA ASP A 81 20.85 4.97 -3.27
C ASP A 81 21.05 5.37 -4.76
N PRO A 82 21.14 6.68 -5.09
CA PRO A 82 21.40 7.12 -6.46
C PRO A 82 22.72 6.62 -7.05
N ASP A 83 23.67 6.19 -6.21
CA ASP A 83 24.97 5.67 -6.59
C ASP A 83 24.96 4.14 -6.81
N GLY A 84 23.83 3.47 -6.55
CA GLY A 84 23.64 2.03 -6.75
C GLY A 84 23.93 1.16 -5.51
N ASN A 85 24.23 1.75 -4.35
CA ASN A 85 24.48 0.99 -3.12
C ASN A 85 23.18 0.58 -2.44
N LEU A 86 23.15 -0.66 -1.96
CA LEU A 86 22.02 -1.23 -1.26
C LEU A 86 21.89 -0.61 0.15
N VAL A 87 20.81 0.14 0.37
CA VAL A 87 20.45 0.71 1.67
C VAL A 87 19.59 -0.27 2.47
N ARG A 88 18.64 -0.92 1.79
CA ARG A 88 17.77 -1.93 2.37
C ARG A 88 17.62 -3.10 1.40
N PRO A 89 17.87 -4.36 1.83
CA PRO A 89 17.85 -5.52 0.94
C PRO A 89 16.48 -5.78 0.29
N GLY A 90 15.39 -5.34 0.94
CA GLY A 90 14.03 -5.65 0.53
C GLY A 90 13.69 -7.13 0.77
N THR A 91 12.42 -7.47 0.61
CA THR A 91 11.94 -8.85 0.74
C THR A 91 12.11 -9.57 -0.60
N PRO A 92 12.76 -10.76 -0.64
CA PRO A 92 12.85 -11.55 -1.86
C PRO A 92 11.47 -12.15 -2.16
N LEU A 93 10.99 -12.00 -3.39
CA LEU A 93 9.63 -12.33 -3.81
C LEU A 93 9.54 -13.66 -4.58
N ALA A 94 10.55 -13.95 -5.38
CA ALA A 94 10.65 -15.19 -6.14
C ALA A 94 12.11 -15.46 -6.48
N GLN A 95 12.44 -16.71 -6.77
CA GLN A 95 13.76 -17.11 -7.22
C GLN A 95 13.66 -18.10 -8.37
N ILE A 96 14.53 -17.96 -9.36
CA ILE A 96 14.80 -19.02 -10.34
C ILE A 96 16.04 -19.82 -9.94
N GLU A 97 16.14 -21.04 -10.46
CA GLU A 97 17.28 -21.92 -10.22
C GLU A 97 18.62 -21.24 -10.57
N PRO A 98 19.47 -20.94 -9.57
CA PRO A 98 20.65 -20.10 -9.77
C PRO A 98 21.86 -20.87 -10.29
N THR A 99 21.78 -22.20 -10.39
CA THR A 99 22.92 -23.10 -10.66
C THR A 99 23.72 -22.69 -11.90
N ARG A 100 23.04 -22.43 -13.03
CA ARG A 100 23.70 -22.03 -14.29
C ARG A 100 24.42 -20.68 -14.17
N TYR A 101 23.90 -19.77 -13.35
CA TYR A 101 24.45 -18.43 -13.18
C TYR A 101 25.65 -18.44 -12.23
N LYS A 102 25.60 -19.27 -11.17
CA LYS A 102 26.75 -19.52 -10.30
C LYS A 102 27.94 -20.09 -11.09
N ILE A 103 27.69 -21.09 -11.95
CA ILE A 103 28.71 -21.66 -12.83
C ILE A 103 29.28 -20.60 -13.79
N ALA A 104 28.44 -19.71 -14.33
CA ALA A 104 28.89 -18.62 -15.19
C ALA A 104 29.79 -17.62 -14.46
N VAL A 105 29.47 -17.28 -13.20
CA VAL A 105 30.32 -16.44 -12.34
C VAL A 105 31.66 -17.13 -12.10
N GLU A 106 31.66 -18.40 -11.68
CA GLU A 106 32.89 -19.17 -11.44
C GLU A 106 33.78 -19.25 -12.70
N SER A 107 33.18 -19.42 -13.88
CA SER A 107 33.90 -19.41 -15.15
C SER A 107 34.53 -18.04 -15.44
N ALA A 108 33.79 -16.95 -15.23
CA ALA A 108 34.28 -15.60 -15.47
C ALA A 108 35.37 -15.18 -14.47
N GLU A 109 35.28 -15.65 -13.23
CA GLU A 109 36.34 -15.49 -12.22
C GLU A 109 37.63 -16.20 -12.64
N ALA A 110 37.52 -17.43 -13.14
CA ALA A 110 38.67 -18.17 -13.66
C ALA A 110 39.32 -17.48 -14.86
N ASP A 111 38.53 -16.96 -15.81
CA ASP A 111 39.04 -16.21 -16.96
C ASP A 111 39.75 -14.92 -16.55
N LEU A 112 39.24 -14.22 -15.55
CA LEU A 112 39.88 -13.05 -14.96
C LEU A 112 41.23 -13.42 -14.33
N GLU A 113 41.31 -14.54 -13.63
CA GLU A 113 42.55 -15.01 -13.02
C GLU A 113 43.60 -15.39 -14.06
N ILE A 114 43.20 -16.09 -15.13
CA ILE A 114 44.08 -16.39 -16.27
C ILE A 114 44.63 -15.10 -16.89
N ALA A 115 43.80 -14.08 -17.08
CA ALA A 115 44.22 -12.79 -17.63
C ALA A 115 45.22 -12.06 -16.70
N LYS A 116 45.01 -12.10 -15.38
CA LYS A 116 45.94 -11.55 -14.39
C LYS A 116 47.29 -12.27 -14.41
N LEU A 117 47.28 -13.60 -14.40
CA LEU A 117 48.50 -14.41 -14.46
C LEU A 117 49.29 -14.15 -15.75
N ARG A 118 48.59 -13.97 -16.87
CA ARG A 118 49.21 -13.59 -18.15
C ARG A 118 49.90 -12.23 -18.06
N LYS A 119 49.23 -11.21 -17.50
CA LYS A 119 49.84 -9.89 -17.26
C LYS A 119 51.10 -10.02 -16.40
N GLU A 120 51.04 -10.79 -15.31
CA GLU A 120 52.17 -10.97 -14.41
C GLU A 120 53.37 -11.63 -15.12
N SER A 121 53.12 -12.67 -15.92
CA SER A 121 54.19 -13.32 -16.70
C SER A 121 54.86 -12.37 -17.71
N LEU A 122 54.09 -11.50 -18.36
CA LEU A 122 54.61 -10.49 -19.29
C LEU A 122 55.39 -9.40 -18.55
N LYS A 123 54.91 -9.01 -17.37
CA LYS A 123 55.57 -8.04 -16.51
C LYS A 123 56.94 -8.56 -16.05
N ILE A 124 57.01 -9.80 -15.56
CA ILE A 124 58.28 -10.46 -15.19
C ILE A 124 59.24 -10.51 -16.39
N ARG A 125 58.75 -10.88 -17.58
CA ARG A 125 59.56 -10.90 -18.79
C ARG A 125 60.13 -9.51 -19.13
N LEU A 126 59.32 -8.46 -19.01
CA LEU A 126 59.74 -7.09 -19.32
C LEU A 126 60.71 -6.53 -18.26
N GLU A 127 60.35 -6.62 -16.98
CA GLU A 127 61.06 -5.97 -15.87
C GLU A 127 62.27 -6.75 -15.39
N GLU A 128 62.25 -8.09 -15.47
CA GLU A 128 63.37 -8.92 -14.99
C GLU A 128 64.20 -9.46 -16.15
N THR A 129 63.58 -10.13 -17.12
CA THR A 129 64.32 -10.87 -18.15
C THR A 129 64.95 -9.93 -19.18
N LEU A 130 64.15 -9.07 -19.83
CA LEU A 130 64.64 -8.17 -20.87
C LEU A 130 65.52 -7.05 -20.32
N ASP A 131 65.26 -6.58 -19.09
CA ASP A 131 66.13 -5.61 -18.41
C ASP A 131 67.51 -6.19 -18.08
N ALA A 132 67.58 -7.44 -17.60
CA ALA A 132 68.84 -8.12 -17.36
C ALA A 132 69.62 -8.35 -18.68
N GLU A 133 68.93 -8.74 -19.75
CA GLU A 133 69.53 -8.88 -21.09
C GLU A 133 70.08 -7.54 -21.61
N LEU A 134 69.33 -6.45 -21.43
CA LEU A 134 69.77 -5.10 -21.81
C LEU A 134 71.03 -4.70 -21.04
N LYS A 135 71.04 -4.86 -19.72
CA LYS A 135 72.21 -4.56 -18.88
C LYS A 135 73.44 -5.37 -19.30
N SER A 136 73.27 -6.65 -19.64
CA SER A 136 74.36 -7.47 -20.16
C SER A 136 74.85 -7.00 -21.53
N ALA A 137 73.96 -6.60 -22.43
CA ALA A 137 74.32 -6.09 -23.75
C ALA A 137 75.03 -4.73 -23.66
N GLU A 138 74.62 -3.86 -22.73
CA GLU A 138 75.27 -2.58 -22.44
C GLU A 138 76.69 -2.77 -21.90
N ALA A 139 76.91 -3.75 -21.01
CA ALA A 139 78.24 -4.10 -20.55
C ALA A 139 79.15 -4.58 -21.70
N ASN A 140 78.62 -5.39 -22.62
CA ASN A 140 79.36 -5.86 -23.80
C ASN A 140 79.68 -4.71 -24.78
N LEU A 141 78.74 -3.78 -25.00
CA LEU A 141 79.00 -2.58 -25.80
C LEU A 141 80.08 -1.70 -25.16
N SER A 142 80.05 -1.54 -23.83
CA SER A 142 81.09 -0.79 -23.11
C SER A 142 82.48 -1.38 -23.36
N LEU A 143 82.62 -2.71 -23.24
CA LEU A 143 83.87 -3.41 -23.53
C LEU A 143 84.31 -3.23 -25.00
N ALA A 144 83.37 -3.33 -25.94
CA ALA A 144 83.65 -3.14 -27.37
C ALA A 144 84.12 -1.70 -27.68
N ASN A 145 83.53 -0.71 -27.02
CA ASN A 145 83.94 0.69 -27.13
C ASN A 145 85.35 0.93 -26.58
N ASP A 146 85.64 0.40 -25.40
CA ASP A 146 86.98 0.51 -24.78
C ASP A 146 88.07 -0.09 -25.68
N GLU A 147 87.77 -1.24 -26.30
CA GLU A 147 88.69 -1.90 -27.24
C GLU A 147 88.83 -1.11 -28.55
N PHE A 148 87.74 -0.61 -29.13
CA PHE A 148 87.78 0.25 -30.31
C PHE A 148 88.60 1.52 -30.06
N ASP A 149 88.44 2.15 -28.89
CA ASP A 149 89.23 3.31 -28.49
C ASP A 149 90.72 2.98 -28.34
N ARG A 150 91.04 1.80 -27.78
CA ARG A 150 92.41 1.31 -27.67
C ARG A 150 93.04 1.11 -29.05
N VAL A 151 92.36 0.39 -29.95
CA VAL A 151 92.84 0.12 -31.33
C VAL A 151 92.92 1.41 -32.14
N GLN A 152 91.99 2.35 -31.97
CA GLN A 152 92.03 3.66 -32.63
C GLN A 152 93.28 4.46 -32.22
N ARG A 153 93.64 4.47 -30.93
CA ARG A 153 94.89 5.11 -30.45
C ARG A 153 96.13 4.45 -31.02
N LEU A 154 96.18 3.11 -31.07
CA LEU A 154 97.30 2.36 -31.64
C LEU A 154 97.44 2.59 -33.14
N LYS A 155 96.33 2.65 -33.90
CA LYS A 155 96.34 2.96 -35.34
C LYS A 155 96.87 4.37 -35.62
N LYS A 156 96.52 5.37 -34.81
CA LYS A 156 97.09 6.73 -34.89
C LYS A 156 98.61 6.76 -34.68
N GLN A 157 99.15 5.77 -33.97
CA GLN A 157 100.57 5.57 -33.73
C GLN A 157 101.23 4.61 -34.76
N ASN A 158 100.52 4.20 -35.81
CA ASN A 158 100.92 3.15 -36.77
C ASN A 158 101.25 1.78 -36.13
N ALA A 159 100.70 1.50 -34.94
CA ALA A 159 100.94 0.28 -34.15
C ALA A 159 99.82 -0.76 -34.26
N ALA A 160 98.79 -0.51 -35.09
CA ALA A 160 97.71 -1.45 -35.39
C ALA A 160 97.36 -1.41 -36.88
N SER A 161 96.87 -2.54 -37.41
CA SER A 161 96.51 -2.69 -38.82
C SER A 161 95.12 -2.10 -39.14
N THR A 162 94.87 -1.82 -40.43
CA THR A 162 93.52 -1.40 -40.88
C THR A 162 92.47 -2.48 -40.59
N SER A 163 92.83 -3.75 -40.76
CA SER A 163 91.93 -4.88 -40.48
C SER A 163 91.52 -4.96 -39.01
N GLU A 164 92.43 -4.74 -38.07
CA GLU A 164 92.14 -4.74 -36.63
C GLU A 164 91.20 -3.59 -36.25
N PHE A 165 91.41 -2.41 -36.84
CA PHE A 165 90.51 -1.27 -36.64
C PHE A 165 89.10 -1.53 -37.18
N ASP A 166 89.00 -2.07 -38.40
CA ASP A 166 87.70 -2.37 -39.01
C ASP A 166 86.97 -3.47 -38.23
N GLN A 167 87.69 -4.45 -37.68
CA GLN A 167 87.15 -5.49 -36.81
C GLN A 167 86.60 -4.91 -35.50
N ALA A 168 87.35 -4.03 -34.82
CA ALA A 168 86.88 -3.39 -33.59
C ALA A 168 85.68 -2.45 -33.85
N PHE A 169 85.70 -1.70 -34.97
CA PHE A 169 84.56 -0.86 -35.38
C PHE A 169 83.30 -1.68 -35.66
N ASN A 170 83.45 -2.79 -36.37
CA ASN A 170 82.33 -3.69 -36.63
C ASN A 170 81.80 -4.31 -35.33
N SER A 171 82.67 -4.61 -34.35
CA SER A 171 82.25 -5.12 -33.04
C SER A 171 81.35 -4.14 -32.29
N VAL A 172 81.70 -2.85 -32.27
CA VAL A 172 80.84 -1.79 -31.70
C VAL A 172 79.48 -1.79 -32.38
N ARG A 173 79.46 -1.73 -33.72
CA ARG A 173 78.21 -1.73 -34.50
C ARG A 173 77.34 -2.96 -34.24
N THR A 174 77.94 -4.15 -34.10
CA THR A 174 77.18 -5.37 -33.80
C THR A 174 76.55 -5.31 -32.41
N ASN A 175 77.25 -4.81 -31.40
CA ASN A 175 76.71 -4.69 -30.05
C ASN A 175 75.63 -3.59 -29.95
N GLU A 176 75.79 -2.47 -30.67
CA GLU A 176 74.74 -1.45 -30.82
C GLU A 176 73.47 -2.03 -31.45
N ALA A 177 73.62 -2.86 -32.50
CA ALA A 177 72.51 -3.54 -33.13
C ALA A 177 71.80 -4.51 -32.17
N THR A 178 72.56 -5.24 -31.34
CA THR A 178 72.01 -6.11 -30.28
C THR A 178 71.17 -5.30 -29.29
N ILE A 179 71.69 -4.19 -28.76
CA ILE A 179 70.93 -3.31 -27.85
C ILE A 179 69.64 -2.81 -28.51
N ASN A 180 69.72 -2.37 -29.77
CA ASN A 180 68.53 -1.91 -30.50
C ASN A 180 67.48 -3.02 -30.68
N SER A 181 67.89 -4.28 -30.89
CA SER A 181 66.97 -5.41 -30.95
C SER A 181 66.32 -5.73 -29.60
N ILE A 182 67.06 -5.62 -28.49
CA ILE A 182 66.50 -5.82 -27.14
C ILE A 182 65.51 -4.71 -26.82
N ARG A 183 65.85 -3.44 -27.09
CA ARG A 183 64.92 -2.31 -26.92
C ARG A 183 63.65 -2.45 -27.75
N ALA A 184 63.76 -2.96 -28.99
CA ALA A 184 62.59 -3.27 -29.80
C ALA A 184 61.73 -4.38 -29.16
N SER A 185 62.37 -5.40 -28.59
CA SER A 185 61.69 -6.49 -27.87
C SER A 185 61.02 -6.00 -26.58
N MET A 186 61.64 -5.07 -25.84
CA MET A 186 61.04 -4.41 -24.68
C MET A 186 59.81 -3.60 -25.08
N LYS A 187 59.92 -2.78 -26.13
CA LYS A 187 58.77 -2.02 -26.66
C LYS A 187 57.62 -2.92 -27.11
N GLN A 188 57.94 -4.08 -27.68
CA GLN A 188 56.93 -5.08 -28.01
C GLN A 188 56.28 -5.66 -26.74
N ALA A 189 57.08 -6.04 -25.73
CA ALA A 189 56.57 -6.56 -24.47
C ALA A 189 55.73 -5.53 -23.70
N GLU A 190 56.07 -4.23 -23.76
CA GLU A 190 55.23 -3.14 -23.23
C GLU A 190 53.87 -3.08 -23.92
N ALA A 191 53.83 -3.21 -25.25
CA ALA A 191 52.57 -3.25 -26.00
C ALA A 191 51.74 -4.51 -25.68
N GLU A 192 52.41 -5.66 -25.47
CA GLU A 192 51.78 -6.91 -25.02
C GLU A 192 51.20 -6.74 -23.60
N LEU A 193 51.92 -6.05 -22.69
CA LEU A 193 51.46 -5.76 -21.33
C LEU A 193 50.23 -4.86 -21.35
N GLN A 194 50.24 -3.79 -22.15
CA GLN A 194 49.08 -2.91 -22.34
C GLN A 194 47.86 -3.68 -22.89
N SER A 195 48.10 -4.62 -23.80
CA SER A 195 47.05 -5.49 -24.33
C SER A 195 46.48 -6.43 -23.25
N ALA A 196 47.34 -7.01 -22.41
CA ALA A 196 46.93 -7.84 -21.28
C ALA A 196 46.13 -7.05 -20.22
N GLU A 197 46.45 -5.77 -20.00
CA GLU A 197 45.64 -4.90 -19.13
C GLU A 197 44.23 -4.65 -19.70
N ALA A 198 44.12 -4.50 -21.02
CA ALA A 198 42.82 -4.40 -21.68
C ALA A 198 42.03 -5.73 -21.59
N GLU A 199 42.72 -6.87 -21.68
CA GLU A 199 42.12 -8.20 -21.46
C GLU A 199 41.60 -8.35 -20.03
N ILE A 200 42.35 -7.93 -19.01
CA ILE A 200 41.87 -7.91 -17.61
C ILE A 200 40.61 -7.05 -17.49
N LYS A 201 40.61 -5.84 -18.05
CA LYS A 201 39.42 -4.98 -18.00
C LYS A 201 38.21 -5.65 -18.65
N ARG A 202 38.39 -6.36 -19.78
CA ARG A 202 37.31 -7.13 -20.41
C ARG A 202 36.81 -8.27 -19.53
N ALA A 203 37.72 -9.06 -18.96
CA ALA A 203 37.35 -10.17 -18.07
C ALA A 203 36.64 -9.67 -16.79
N GLN A 204 37.06 -8.52 -16.25
CA GLN A 204 36.37 -7.87 -15.12
C GLN A 204 34.94 -7.42 -15.47
N GLN A 205 34.68 -6.96 -16.70
CA GLN A 205 33.30 -6.65 -17.11
C GLN A 205 32.47 -7.92 -17.25
N ALA A 206 33.02 -8.96 -17.89
CA ALA A 206 32.33 -10.25 -18.04
C ALA A 206 31.97 -10.86 -16.68
N LEU A 207 32.86 -10.74 -15.68
CA LEU A 207 32.57 -11.14 -14.31
C LEU A 207 31.42 -10.32 -13.70
N ARG A 208 31.43 -9.00 -13.87
CA ARG A 208 30.33 -8.15 -13.37
C ARG A 208 28.99 -8.46 -14.04
N ASP A 209 28.99 -8.72 -15.33
CA ASP A 209 27.79 -9.11 -16.07
C ASP A 209 27.26 -10.46 -15.54
N ALA A 210 28.13 -11.46 -15.35
CA ALA A 210 27.74 -12.75 -14.77
C ALA A 210 27.23 -12.62 -13.32
N GLN A 211 27.85 -11.76 -12.51
CA GLN A 211 27.40 -11.49 -11.13
C GLN A 211 26.03 -10.81 -11.12
N ARG A 212 25.80 -9.84 -12.00
CA ARG A 212 24.50 -9.19 -12.15
C ARG A 212 23.42 -10.18 -12.60
N ASP A 213 23.73 -11.05 -13.56
CA ASP A 213 22.81 -12.10 -13.99
C ASP A 213 22.48 -13.06 -12.85
N LEU A 214 23.45 -13.37 -11.97
CA LEU A 214 23.23 -14.15 -10.76
C LEU A 214 22.35 -13.41 -9.74
N GLU A 215 22.57 -12.12 -9.50
CA GLU A 215 21.71 -11.31 -8.63
C GLU A 215 20.27 -11.25 -9.16
N ASN A 216 20.13 -11.14 -10.48
CA ASN A 216 18.86 -11.11 -11.19
C ASN A 216 18.10 -12.45 -11.16
N THR A 217 18.69 -13.51 -10.60
CA THR A 217 17.97 -14.77 -10.33
C THR A 217 16.96 -14.66 -9.19
N THR A 218 17.05 -13.60 -8.38
CA THR A 218 16.16 -13.35 -7.25
C THR A 218 15.41 -12.04 -7.46
N LEU A 219 14.08 -12.12 -7.45
CA LEU A 219 13.23 -10.94 -7.52
C LEU A 219 13.06 -10.31 -6.14
N TYR A 220 13.09 -8.98 -6.10
CA TYR A 220 12.84 -8.19 -4.91
C TYR A 220 11.72 -7.20 -5.18
N GLY A 221 10.97 -6.82 -4.14
CA GLY A 221 9.97 -5.76 -4.28
C GLY A 221 10.62 -4.39 -4.48
N SER A 222 10.10 -3.59 -5.42
CA SER A 222 10.59 -2.22 -5.68
C SER A 222 10.18 -1.22 -4.59
N TYR A 223 9.10 -1.50 -3.88
CA TYR A 223 8.52 -0.65 -2.84
C TYR A 223 7.75 -1.50 -1.84
N GLN A 224 7.41 -0.93 -0.68
CA GLN A 224 6.58 -1.62 0.31
C GLN A 224 5.15 -1.80 -0.23
N GLY A 225 4.58 -2.99 -0.07
CA GLY A 225 3.26 -3.31 -0.58
C GLY A 225 2.84 -4.73 -0.25
N GLN A 226 1.79 -5.19 -0.92
CA GLN A 226 1.24 -6.53 -0.77
C GLN A 226 1.20 -7.24 -2.14
N ILE A 227 1.50 -8.53 -2.16
CA ILE A 227 1.36 -9.34 -3.37
C ILE A 227 -0.13 -9.54 -3.65
N SER A 228 -0.62 -9.08 -4.80
CA SER A 228 -2.04 -9.18 -5.14
C SER A 228 -2.35 -10.44 -5.95
N ASP A 229 -1.44 -10.86 -6.83
CA ASP A 229 -1.62 -12.00 -7.71
C ASP A 229 -0.28 -12.68 -8.02
N VAL A 230 -0.30 -13.99 -8.25
CA VAL A 230 0.86 -14.81 -8.58
C VAL A 230 0.58 -15.58 -9.85
N MET A 231 1.35 -15.30 -10.90
CA MET A 231 1.15 -15.82 -12.24
C MET A 231 2.07 -16.99 -12.58
N ALA A 232 3.20 -17.13 -11.87
CA ALA A 232 4.13 -18.24 -12.05
C ALA A 232 3.95 -19.31 -10.98
N VAL A 233 4.22 -20.56 -11.34
CA VAL A 233 4.17 -21.71 -10.42
C VAL A 233 5.58 -22.29 -10.28
N PRO A 234 6.01 -22.69 -9.07
CA PRO A 234 7.29 -23.38 -8.89
C PRO A 234 7.45 -24.56 -9.87
N GLY A 235 8.63 -24.65 -10.48
CA GLY A 235 8.96 -25.62 -11.52
C GLY A 235 8.64 -25.17 -12.95
N SER A 236 7.86 -24.10 -13.16
CA SER A 236 7.64 -23.53 -14.49
C SER A 236 8.92 -22.86 -15.02
N VAL A 237 9.02 -22.73 -16.34
CA VAL A 237 10.11 -21.97 -16.99
C VAL A 237 9.54 -20.62 -17.42
N VAL A 238 10.23 -19.56 -17.06
CA VAL A 238 9.86 -18.17 -17.38
C VAL A 238 10.96 -17.53 -18.23
N ASP A 239 10.53 -16.75 -19.23
CA ASP A 239 11.42 -15.91 -20.03
C ASP A 239 11.64 -14.56 -19.34
N ALA A 240 12.72 -13.87 -19.71
CA ALA A 240 13.02 -12.54 -19.20
C ALA A 240 11.87 -11.56 -19.49
N GLY A 241 11.43 -10.82 -18.47
CA GLY A 241 10.33 -9.87 -18.53
C GLY A 241 8.93 -10.48 -18.46
N THR A 242 8.80 -11.82 -18.37
CA THR A 242 7.48 -12.45 -18.15
C THR A 242 7.00 -12.12 -16.73
N PRO A 243 5.79 -11.57 -16.54
CA PRO A 243 5.22 -11.33 -15.21
C PRO A 243 5.13 -12.63 -14.39
N VAL A 244 5.67 -12.57 -13.17
CA VAL A 244 5.68 -13.67 -12.20
C VAL A 244 4.64 -13.45 -11.12
N LEU A 245 4.47 -12.19 -10.71
CA LEU A 245 3.53 -11.75 -9.68
C LEU A 245 3.20 -10.27 -9.87
N THR A 246 2.13 -9.83 -9.22
CA THR A 246 1.73 -8.43 -9.15
C THR A 246 1.92 -7.91 -7.74
N LEU A 247 2.71 -6.86 -7.61
CA LEU A 247 2.92 -6.12 -6.37
C LEU A 247 2.06 -4.86 -6.37
N GLN A 248 1.34 -4.61 -5.28
CA GLN A 248 0.53 -3.40 -5.11
C GLN A 248 0.95 -2.63 -3.86
N MET A 249 1.15 -1.33 -4.00
CA MET A 249 1.43 -0.45 -2.87
C MET A 249 0.17 -0.28 -2.03
N THR A 250 0.26 -0.67 -0.76
CA THR A 250 -0.84 -0.57 0.20
C THR A 250 -0.81 0.73 1.00
N ASN A 251 0.37 1.35 1.16
CA ASN A 251 0.54 2.62 1.86
C ASN A 251 1.60 3.51 1.15
N PRO A 252 1.26 4.72 0.71
CA PRO A 252 -0.08 5.33 0.72
C PRO A 252 -1.04 4.64 -0.27
N ILE A 253 -2.34 4.83 -0.04
CA ILE A 253 -3.42 4.36 -0.92
C ILE A 253 -4.16 5.54 -1.55
N THR A 254 -4.80 5.34 -2.70
CA THR A 254 -5.56 6.39 -3.37
C THR A 254 -7.06 6.17 -3.34
N VAL A 255 -7.80 7.27 -3.39
CA VAL A 255 -9.25 7.28 -3.60
C VAL A 255 -9.54 8.13 -4.83
N GLU A 256 -10.15 7.53 -5.84
CA GLU A 256 -10.58 8.19 -7.07
C GLU A 256 -12.06 8.54 -6.96
N VAL A 257 -12.38 9.82 -7.12
CA VAL A 257 -13.74 10.36 -7.02
C VAL A 257 -14.10 11.05 -8.33
N GLU A 258 -15.24 10.69 -8.91
CA GLU A 258 -15.75 11.33 -10.11
C GLU A 258 -16.57 12.58 -9.77
N LEU A 259 -16.13 13.74 -10.29
CA LEU A 259 -16.72 15.04 -9.99
C LEU A 259 -17.33 15.70 -11.23
N SER A 260 -18.40 16.47 -11.03
CA SER A 260 -18.89 17.38 -12.07
C SER A 260 -17.93 18.56 -12.31
N ALA A 261 -18.11 19.25 -13.44
CA ALA A 261 -17.36 20.46 -13.77
C ALA A 261 -17.52 21.59 -12.74
N ALA A 262 -18.66 21.66 -12.04
CA ALA A 262 -18.89 22.65 -11.00
C ALA A 262 -18.11 22.29 -9.72
N GLN A 263 -18.17 21.02 -9.30
CA GLN A 263 -17.49 20.53 -8.09
C GLN A 263 -15.98 20.60 -8.21
N SER A 264 -15.42 20.15 -9.32
CA SER A 264 -13.96 20.19 -9.56
C SER A 264 -13.41 21.62 -9.43
N ARG A 265 -14.16 22.64 -9.88
CA ARG A 265 -13.76 24.05 -9.74
C ARG A 265 -13.77 24.54 -8.30
N ILE A 266 -14.74 24.09 -7.50
CA ILE A 266 -14.85 24.45 -6.07
C ILE A 266 -13.73 23.78 -5.27
N ILE A 267 -13.44 22.51 -5.54
CA ILE A 267 -12.47 21.71 -4.79
C ILE A 267 -11.02 22.04 -5.16
N ARG A 268 -10.76 22.60 -6.35
CA ARG A 268 -9.41 22.92 -6.84
C ARG A 268 -8.55 23.77 -5.89
N SER A 269 -9.16 24.56 -5.02
CA SER A 269 -8.46 25.40 -4.03
C SER A 269 -8.20 24.70 -2.69
N ARG A 270 -8.71 23.49 -2.50
CA ARG A 270 -8.53 22.68 -1.27
C ARG A 270 -7.26 21.85 -1.34
N ARG A 271 -6.69 21.59 -0.16
CA ARG A 271 -5.50 20.75 0.02
C ARG A 271 -5.85 19.36 0.50
N ASP A 272 -6.99 19.24 1.16
CA ASP A 272 -7.42 18.07 1.89
C ASP A 272 -8.95 18.01 1.93
N LEU A 273 -9.48 16.79 2.04
CA LEU A 273 -10.90 16.49 2.18
C LEU A 273 -11.07 15.42 3.24
N MET A 274 -12.15 15.51 4.02
CA MET A 274 -12.49 14.45 4.96
C MET A 274 -13.03 13.25 4.18
N THR A 275 -12.54 12.07 4.52
CA THR A 275 -12.97 10.80 3.95
C THR A 275 -13.51 9.91 5.04
N ARG A 276 -14.46 9.06 4.68
CA ARG A 276 -15.13 8.18 5.62
C ARG A 276 -15.38 6.81 5.03
N PHE A 277 -15.09 5.78 5.80
CA PHE A 277 -15.21 4.38 5.39
C PHE A 277 -15.42 3.50 6.62
N ASP A 278 -15.95 2.30 6.39
CA ASP A 278 -16.16 1.31 7.43
C ASP A 278 -14.89 0.46 7.62
N LEU A 279 -14.49 0.25 8.87
CA LEU A 279 -13.42 -0.67 9.24
C LEU A 279 -13.90 -2.14 9.14
N PRO A 280 -12.99 -3.12 9.16
CA PRO A 280 -13.35 -4.54 9.14
C PRO A 280 -14.32 -5.00 10.24
N ASP A 281 -14.33 -4.32 11.39
CA ASP A 281 -15.26 -4.57 12.50
C ASP A 281 -16.65 -3.93 12.31
N GLY A 282 -16.82 -3.14 11.25
CA GLY A 282 -18.05 -2.40 10.92
C GLY A 282 -18.15 -1.03 11.59
N THR A 283 -17.13 -0.56 12.30
CA THR A 283 -17.10 0.80 12.86
C THR A 283 -16.74 1.84 11.79
N GLU A 284 -17.34 3.02 11.90
CA GLU A 284 -17.12 4.11 10.95
C GLU A 284 -15.82 4.85 11.29
N HIS A 285 -14.90 4.96 10.32
CA HIS A 285 -13.62 5.65 10.48
C HIS A 285 -13.53 6.87 9.58
N GLU A 286 -13.08 7.98 10.14
CA GLU A 286 -12.81 9.23 9.42
C GLU A 286 -11.31 9.44 9.24
N SER A 287 -10.88 9.70 8.01
CA SER A 287 -9.47 9.98 7.70
C SER A 287 -9.35 11.17 6.77
N LEU A 288 -8.27 11.94 6.93
CA LEU A 288 -7.99 13.08 6.07
C LEU A 288 -7.29 12.63 4.79
N GLY A 289 -7.94 12.82 3.64
CA GLY A 289 -7.37 12.55 2.33
C GLY A 289 -6.73 13.81 1.72
N LEU A 290 -5.48 13.73 1.32
CA LEU A 290 -4.78 14.83 0.66
C LEU A 290 -5.15 14.89 -0.83
N VAL A 291 -5.50 16.08 -1.33
CA VAL A 291 -5.78 16.29 -2.75
C VAL A 291 -4.46 16.20 -3.53
N TYR A 292 -4.26 15.09 -4.24
CA TYR A 292 -3.08 14.88 -5.07
C TYR A 292 -3.23 15.56 -6.44
N SER A 293 -4.31 15.24 -7.16
CA SER A 293 -4.59 15.81 -8.47
C SER A 293 -6.08 15.84 -8.77
N ILE A 294 -6.46 16.78 -9.63
CA ILE A 294 -7.75 16.79 -10.32
C ILE A 294 -7.40 16.83 -11.80
N ASP A 295 -7.96 15.90 -12.57
CA ASP A 295 -7.64 15.81 -13.99
C ASP A 295 -7.99 17.11 -14.73
N PRO A 296 -7.15 17.55 -15.69
CA PRO A 296 -7.39 18.80 -16.41
C PRO A 296 -8.49 18.68 -17.46
N SER A 297 -8.84 17.46 -17.87
CA SER A 297 -9.87 17.14 -18.86
C SER A 297 -10.87 16.16 -18.28
N ALA A 298 -12.15 16.34 -18.62
CA ALA A 298 -13.17 15.38 -18.25
C ALA A 298 -13.08 14.13 -19.12
N ASP A 299 -13.43 12.98 -18.55
CA ASP A 299 -13.66 11.76 -19.32
C ASP A 299 -14.80 12.02 -20.33
N PRO A 300 -14.62 11.71 -21.63
CA PRO A 300 -15.60 12.04 -22.66
C PRO A 300 -16.90 11.24 -22.56
N THR A 301 -16.86 10.05 -21.95
CA THR A 301 -17.99 9.13 -21.78
C THR A 301 -18.84 9.58 -20.59
N THR A 302 -18.24 9.79 -19.43
CA THR A 302 -18.96 10.14 -18.19
C THR A 302 -19.14 11.64 -18.00
N ARG A 303 -18.34 12.47 -18.69
CA ARG A 303 -18.27 13.93 -18.55
C ARG A 303 -17.93 14.39 -17.13
N THR A 304 -17.17 13.58 -16.41
CA THR A 304 -16.70 13.85 -15.06
C THR A 304 -15.19 14.09 -15.04
N PHE A 305 -14.73 14.78 -14.00
CA PHE A 305 -13.32 15.01 -13.72
C PHE A 305 -12.93 14.12 -12.54
N THR A 306 -11.89 13.30 -12.72
CA THR A 306 -11.38 12.45 -11.65
C THR A 306 -10.55 13.28 -10.68
N LEU A 307 -10.95 13.26 -9.41
CA LEU A 307 -10.17 13.73 -8.28
C LEU A 307 -9.47 12.52 -7.66
N THR A 308 -8.15 12.60 -7.53
CA THR A 308 -7.35 11.61 -6.83
C THR A 308 -6.96 12.15 -5.46
N LEU A 309 -7.42 11.47 -4.42
CA LEU A 309 -6.99 11.69 -3.04
C LEU A 309 -5.92 10.68 -2.66
N LEU A 310 -4.95 11.11 -1.85
CA LEU A 310 -3.92 10.26 -1.26
C LEU A 310 -4.16 10.16 0.24
N LEU A 311 -4.32 8.94 0.72
CA LEU A 311 -4.57 8.61 2.12
C LEU A 311 -3.40 7.78 2.65
N LEU A 312 -3.01 8.05 3.89
CA LEU A 312 -2.16 7.13 4.64
C LEU A 312 -3.03 5.94 5.04
N ASN A 313 -2.62 4.75 4.61
CA ASN A 313 -3.31 3.53 4.95
C ASN A 313 -2.58 2.89 6.12
N GLU A 314 -3.31 2.51 7.16
CA GLU A 314 -2.76 1.88 8.35
C GLU A 314 -3.32 0.48 8.49
N LYS A 315 -2.65 -0.34 9.29
CA LYS A 315 -3.20 -1.65 9.65
C LYS A 315 -4.13 -1.49 10.84
N PHE A 316 -5.30 -2.08 10.70
CA PHE A 316 -6.28 -2.28 11.74
C PHE A 316 -6.13 -3.69 12.31
N ARG A 317 -6.28 -3.80 13.63
CA ARG A 317 -6.27 -5.08 14.34
C ARG A 317 -7.41 -5.02 15.34
N ASP A 318 -8.24 -6.04 15.37
CA ASP A 318 -9.38 -6.08 16.27
C ASP A 318 -8.94 -5.98 17.73
N GLU A 319 -9.69 -5.21 18.51
CA GLU A 319 -9.59 -5.27 19.96
C GLU A 319 -10.08 -6.64 20.43
N LEU A 320 -9.43 -7.21 21.46
CA LEU A 320 -9.95 -8.44 22.05
C LEU A 320 -11.31 -8.16 22.69
N PRO A 321 -12.25 -9.12 22.64
CA PRO A 321 -13.53 -8.99 23.34
C PRO A 321 -13.34 -8.52 24.79
N PRO A 322 -14.23 -7.64 25.32
CA PRO A 322 -14.12 -7.14 26.69
C PRO A 322 -14.13 -8.24 27.78
N SER A 323 -14.57 -9.45 27.43
CA SER A 323 -14.51 -10.65 28.28
C SER A 323 -13.08 -11.16 28.52
N ILE A 324 -12.11 -10.74 27.71
CA ILE A 324 -10.72 -11.18 27.75
C ILE A 324 -9.85 -10.03 28.27
N SER A 325 -9.05 -10.29 29.31
CA SER A 325 -8.05 -9.33 29.76
C SER A 325 -6.92 -9.25 28.73
N SER A 326 -6.89 -8.17 27.94
CA SER A 326 -5.92 -7.95 26.86
C SER A 326 -4.46 -8.01 27.31
N ASP A 327 -4.19 -7.71 28.57
CA ASP A 327 -2.83 -7.59 29.08
C ASP A 327 -2.20 -8.98 29.29
N SER A 328 -2.96 -10.01 29.65
CA SER A 328 -2.42 -11.32 30.07
C SER A 328 -2.54 -12.45 29.06
N VAL A 329 -3.11 -12.17 27.88
CA VAL A 329 -3.44 -13.17 26.86
C VAL A 329 -2.65 -12.86 25.59
N ALA A 330 -1.83 -13.81 25.16
CA ALA A 330 -1.13 -13.68 23.89
C ALA A 330 -2.10 -13.92 22.73
N ARG A 331 -1.70 -13.50 21.52
CA ARG A 331 -2.54 -13.66 20.33
C ARG A 331 -1.88 -14.60 19.34
N SER A 332 -2.68 -15.30 18.56
CA SER A 332 -2.19 -16.09 17.43
C SER A 332 -3.19 -16.04 16.29
N GLU A 333 -2.68 -15.98 15.07
CA GLU A 333 -3.50 -15.95 13.87
C GLU A 333 -3.98 -17.33 13.43
N ASN A 334 -3.30 -18.39 13.88
CA ASN A 334 -3.48 -19.72 13.33
C ASN A 334 -3.58 -20.79 14.41
N VAL A 335 -4.44 -21.78 14.16
CA VAL A 335 -4.55 -23.00 14.95
C VAL A 335 -4.47 -24.19 14.01
N TRP A 336 -3.55 -25.11 14.30
CA TRP A 336 -3.22 -26.20 13.42
C TRP A 336 -3.46 -27.57 14.07
N PRO A 337 -3.96 -28.56 13.32
CA PRO A 337 -4.03 -29.94 13.81
C PRO A 337 -2.70 -30.67 13.65
N LEU A 338 -2.40 -31.62 14.54
CA LEU A 338 -1.20 -32.46 14.39
C LEU A 338 -1.27 -33.44 13.20
N GLN A 339 -2.48 -33.79 12.74
CA GLN A 339 -2.70 -34.73 11.62
C GLN A 339 -2.61 -34.06 10.23
N LEU A 340 -1.81 -33.01 10.07
CA LEU A 340 -1.56 -32.38 8.78
C LEU A 340 -0.82 -33.30 7.80
N ASN A 341 -0.10 -34.30 8.32
CA ASN A 341 0.62 -35.30 7.54
C ASN A 341 -0.24 -35.99 6.47
N ARG A 342 -1.51 -36.29 6.78
CA ARG A 342 -2.47 -36.90 5.85
C ARG A 342 -2.83 -36.00 4.68
N MET A 343 -2.89 -34.68 4.90
CA MET A 343 -3.16 -33.72 3.82
C MET A 343 -1.96 -33.54 2.91
N MET A 344 -0.74 -33.64 3.45
CA MET A 344 0.51 -33.47 2.72
C MET A 344 1.08 -34.77 2.13
N GLY A 345 0.42 -35.92 2.34
CA GLY A 345 0.85 -37.21 1.79
C GLY A 345 2.12 -37.78 2.44
N THR A 346 2.43 -37.38 3.68
CA THR A 346 3.58 -37.90 4.43
C THR A 346 3.18 -39.13 5.27
N PRO A 347 4.14 -40.01 5.62
CA PRO A 347 3.86 -41.18 6.46
C PRO A 347 3.20 -40.82 7.81
N ASP A 348 2.34 -41.71 8.32
CA ASP A 348 1.58 -41.48 9.57
C ASP A 348 2.46 -41.22 10.80
N ASN A 349 3.73 -41.65 10.77
CA ASN A 349 4.71 -41.47 11.84
C ASN A 349 5.51 -40.15 11.74
N VAL A 350 5.26 -39.32 10.74
CA VAL A 350 5.90 -38.01 10.59
C VAL A 350 4.93 -36.95 11.09
N PHE A 351 5.32 -36.22 12.14
CA PHE A 351 4.60 -35.05 12.61
C PHE A 351 5.14 -33.82 11.93
N LEU A 352 4.23 -32.98 11.43
CA LEU A 352 4.54 -31.74 10.74
C LEU A 352 3.99 -30.59 11.55
N VAL A 353 4.85 -29.61 11.81
CA VAL A 353 4.55 -28.41 12.58
C VAL A 353 4.95 -27.20 11.75
N GLU A 354 4.09 -26.19 11.75
CA GLU A 354 4.36 -24.93 11.09
C GLU A 354 5.59 -24.27 11.72
N GLU A 355 6.55 -23.87 10.89
CA GLU A 355 7.87 -23.43 11.35
C GLU A 355 7.82 -22.20 12.26
N ASP A 356 6.93 -21.24 11.98
CA ASP A 356 6.78 -20.03 12.80
C ASP A 356 6.10 -20.29 14.16
N ALA A 357 5.50 -21.48 14.34
CA ALA A 357 5.00 -21.94 15.63
C ALA A 357 6.11 -22.48 16.55
N ILE A 358 7.31 -22.74 16.02
CA ILE A 358 8.43 -23.33 16.76
C ILE A 358 9.16 -22.25 17.55
N VAL A 359 9.04 -22.32 18.87
CA VAL A 359 9.75 -21.44 19.80
C VAL A 359 11.03 -22.11 20.29
N ARG A 360 12.11 -21.34 20.44
CA ARG A 360 13.41 -21.84 20.88
C ARG A 360 13.85 -21.11 22.16
N ASP A 361 14.27 -21.89 23.16
CA ASP A 361 14.86 -21.38 24.40
C ASP A 361 16.19 -22.09 24.70
N ASP A 362 16.77 -21.81 25.88
CA ASP A 362 18.04 -22.41 26.33
C ASP A 362 18.02 -23.95 26.44
N LYS A 363 16.82 -24.56 26.51
CA LYS A 363 16.62 -26.02 26.62
C LYS A 363 16.26 -26.67 25.28
N GLY A 364 16.09 -25.90 24.21
CA GLY A 364 15.80 -26.37 22.86
C GLY A 364 14.45 -25.91 22.32
N ALA A 365 13.99 -26.56 21.25
CA ALA A 365 12.75 -26.22 20.56
C ALA A 365 11.49 -26.77 21.26
N PHE A 366 10.41 -26.01 21.21
CA PHE A 366 9.11 -26.42 21.72
C PHE A 366 7.97 -25.73 20.96
N ILE A 367 6.76 -26.27 21.10
CA ILE A 367 5.53 -25.65 20.60
C ILE A 367 4.47 -25.58 21.70
N TYR A 368 3.43 -24.79 21.47
CA TYR A 368 2.30 -24.67 22.38
C TYR A 368 1.13 -25.55 21.94
N LEU A 369 0.88 -26.63 22.69
CA LEU A 369 -0.27 -27.50 22.48
C LEU A 369 -1.50 -26.95 23.20
N ILE A 370 -2.65 -26.98 22.54
CA ILE A 370 -3.93 -26.56 23.10
C ILE A 370 -4.49 -27.69 23.98
N THR A 371 -4.90 -27.35 25.19
CA THR A 371 -5.33 -28.29 26.23
C THR A 371 -6.85 -28.33 26.42
N ASN A 372 -7.55 -27.23 26.11
CA ASN A 372 -9.00 -27.08 26.28
C ASN A 372 -9.81 -27.17 24.97
N ALA A 373 -9.18 -27.54 23.86
CA ALA A 373 -9.82 -27.77 22.57
C ALA A 373 -9.16 -28.93 21.81
N LYS A 374 -9.93 -29.60 20.96
CA LYS A 374 -9.46 -30.69 20.11
C LYS A 374 -9.98 -30.53 18.69
N LEU A 375 -9.36 -31.24 17.75
CA LEU A 375 -9.84 -31.33 16.38
C LEU A 375 -11.32 -31.74 16.33
N GLN A 376 -12.12 -31.07 15.48
CA GLN A 376 -13.58 -31.21 15.35
C GLN A 376 -14.43 -30.66 16.51
N GLN A 377 -13.82 -29.96 17.48
CA GLN A 377 -14.56 -29.20 18.49
C GLN A 377 -14.51 -27.69 18.17
N PRO A 378 -15.51 -26.90 18.61
CA PRO A 378 -15.43 -25.45 18.55
C PRO A 378 -14.17 -24.95 19.27
N ILE A 379 -13.43 -24.03 18.64
CA ILE A 379 -12.28 -23.39 19.27
C ILE A 379 -12.81 -22.33 20.25
N PRO A 380 -12.42 -22.37 21.54
CA PRO A 380 -12.83 -21.37 22.51
C PRO A 380 -12.18 -20.01 22.20
N GLU A 381 -12.82 -18.92 22.60
CA GLU A 381 -12.27 -17.55 22.46
C GLU A 381 -10.88 -17.42 23.10
N VAL A 382 -10.67 -18.08 24.25
CA VAL A 382 -9.37 -18.21 24.91
C VAL A 382 -8.95 -19.67 24.97
N MET A 383 -7.89 -19.99 24.25
CA MET A 383 -7.23 -21.30 24.26
C MET A 383 -6.26 -21.38 25.44
N LYS A 384 -6.30 -22.50 26.16
CA LYS A 384 -5.32 -22.82 27.19
C LYS A 384 -4.22 -23.67 26.59
N VAL A 385 -2.99 -23.20 26.66
CA VAL A 385 -1.82 -23.84 26.05
C VAL A 385 -0.86 -24.39 27.08
N ARG A 386 -0.08 -25.38 26.67
CA ARG A 386 1.10 -25.86 27.41
C ARG A 386 2.28 -26.05 26.46
N PRO A 387 3.51 -25.74 26.87
CA PRO A 387 4.69 -26.04 26.07
C PRO A 387 4.88 -27.56 25.95
N GLN A 388 5.29 -28.00 24.77
CA GLN A 388 5.67 -29.38 24.46
C GLN A 388 7.01 -29.37 23.73
N ARG A 389 8.00 -30.06 24.30
CA ARG A 389 9.34 -30.16 23.71
C ARG A 389 9.32 -30.99 22.44
N ILE A 390 10.12 -30.54 21.48
CA ILE A 390 10.28 -31.18 20.17
C ILE A 390 11.74 -31.28 19.76
N VAL A 391 12.04 -32.26 18.93
CA VAL A 391 13.30 -32.38 18.20
C VAL A 391 13.02 -32.12 16.72
N GLU A 392 13.62 -31.06 16.19
CA GLU A 392 13.54 -30.68 14.78
C GLU A 392 14.24 -31.71 13.88
N ARG A 393 13.61 -32.05 12.75
CA ARG A 393 14.16 -32.94 11.72
C ARG A 393 14.42 -32.16 10.41
N GLU A 394 15.14 -32.79 9.49
CA GLU A 394 15.61 -32.14 8.25
C GLU A 394 14.50 -31.91 7.22
N LEU A 395 13.45 -32.72 7.22
CA LEU A 395 12.37 -32.60 6.22
C LEU A 395 11.55 -31.34 6.49
N ARG A 396 11.52 -30.44 5.50
CA ARG A 396 10.70 -29.22 5.44
C ARG A 396 9.85 -29.24 4.17
N ILE A 397 8.58 -28.88 4.30
CA ILE A 397 7.58 -28.96 3.23
C ILE A 397 6.93 -27.58 3.09
N PRO A 398 7.15 -26.85 1.98
CA PRO A 398 6.34 -25.69 1.66
C PRO A 398 4.91 -26.13 1.32
N PHE A 399 3.91 -25.50 1.92
CA PHE A 399 2.50 -25.85 1.76
C PHE A 399 1.66 -24.61 1.50
N LEU A 400 0.87 -24.64 0.42
CA LEU A 400 0.04 -23.52 -0.05
C LEU A 400 0.80 -22.18 -0.12
N GLY A 401 2.12 -22.28 -0.35
CA GLY A 401 3.16 -21.24 -0.49
C GLY A 401 3.28 -20.14 0.57
N ASN A 402 2.39 -20.12 1.56
CA ASN A 402 2.44 -19.22 2.73
C ASN A 402 3.09 -19.87 3.96
N TRP A 403 3.09 -21.20 4.04
CA TRP A 403 3.53 -21.91 5.23
C TRP A 403 4.65 -22.89 4.90
N VAL A 404 5.62 -22.99 5.80
CA VAL A 404 6.63 -24.06 5.78
C VAL A 404 6.37 -24.96 6.97
N PHE A 405 6.16 -26.24 6.70
CA PHE A 405 5.99 -27.25 7.73
C PHE A 405 7.28 -28.04 7.92
N GLN A 406 7.79 -28.06 9.15
CA GLN A 406 8.96 -28.81 9.52
C GLN A 406 8.56 -30.10 10.23
N SER A 407 9.26 -31.17 9.91
CA SER A 407 9.09 -32.45 10.60
C SER A 407 9.71 -32.42 11.99
N VAL A 408 9.01 -33.01 12.97
CA VAL A 408 9.41 -32.97 14.38
C VAL A 408 9.14 -34.30 15.07
N ASP A 409 9.88 -34.58 16.14
CA ASP A 409 9.55 -35.62 17.11
C ASP A 409 9.23 -35.00 18.47
N PHE A 410 8.15 -35.48 19.09
CA PHE A 410 7.76 -35.05 20.43
C PHE A 410 8.61 -35.74 21.49
N VAL A 411 9.15 -34.95 22.43
CA VAL A 411 9.96 -35.46 23.55
C VAL A 411 9.49 -34.88 24.89
N ASN A 412 9.74 -35.61 25.97
CA ASN A 412 9.56 -35.15 27.34
C ASN A 412 10.74 -34.26 27.76
N GLU A 413 10.67 -33.63 28.94
CA GLU A 413 11.77 -32.77 29.44
C GLU A 413 13.09 -33.52 29.64
N ASP A 414 13.04 -34.83 29.86
CA ASP A 414 14.21 -35.71 30.00
C ASP A 414 14.75 -36.23 28.64
N GLY A 415 14.15 -35.80 27.52
CA GLY A 415 14.52 -36.20 26.16
C GLY A 415 13.95 -37.55 25.70
N THR A 416 13.15 -38.23 26.51
CA THR A 416 12.47 -39.47 26.09
C THR A 416 11.31 -39.16 25.13
N PRO A 417 10.90 -40.09 24.22
CA PRO A 417 9.76 -39.86 23.34
C PRO A 417 8.47 -39.54 24.12
N ALA A 418 7.78 -38.48 23.73
CA ALA A 418 6.50 -38.08 24.31
C ALA A 418 5.33 -38.56 23.45
N GLU A 419 4.29 -39.10 24.09
CA GLU A 419 3.06 -39.49 23.42
C GLU A 419 2.07 -38.32 23.40
N VAL A 420 1.78 -37.79 22.21
CA VAL A 420 0.84 -36.69 22.02
C VAL A 420 -0.38 -37.21 21.23
N PRO A 421 -1.61 -37.06 21.74
CA PRO A 421 -2.80 -37.52 21.02
C PRO A 421 -2.95 -36.80 19.68
N LEU A 422 -3.23 -37.55 18.61
CA LEU A 422 -3.34 -36.99 17.26
C LEU A 422 -4.49 -35.98 17.10
N SER A 423 -5.51 -36.03 17.96
CA SER A 423 -6.60 -35.06 17.98
C SER A 423 -6.23 -33.69 18.56
N THR A 424 -5.00 -33.55 19.08
CA THR A 424 -4.53 -32.32 19.71
C THR A 424 -4.28 -31.25 18.65
N LEU A 425 -4.62 -30.02 19.00
CA LEU A 425 -4.32 -28.83 18.20
C LEU A 425 -3.11 -28.13 18.80
N TYR A 426 -2.36 -27.40 17.97
CA TYR A 426 -1.31 -26.50 18.43
C TYR A 426 -1.56 -25.10 17.89
N VAL A 427 -1.08 -24.12 18.63
CA VAL A 427 -1.16 -22.71 18.24
C VAL A 427 -0.02 -22.42 17.27
N GLY A 428 -0.29 -21.64 16.21
CA GLY A 428 0.72 -21.13 15.30
C GLY A 428 1.68 -20.15 15.97
N LYS A 429 2.28 -19.26 15.18
CA LYS A 429 3.06 -18.14 15.71
C LYS A 429 2.27 -17.40 16.79
N ILE A 430 2.89 -17.25 17.97
CA ILE A 430 2.34 -16.46 19.07
C ILE A 430 2.95 -15.06 19.00
N GLU A 431 2.08 -14.06 18.98
CA GLU A 431 2.44 -12.66 19.07
C GLU A 431 2.23 -12.20 20.51
N ASP A 432 3.34 -11.95 21.19
CA ASP A 432 3.39 -11.26 22.46
C ASP A 432 3.78 -9.81 22.12
N GLY A 433 2.86 -8.86 22.32
CA GLY A 433 2.76 -7.60 21.58
C GLY A 433 4.06 -6.80 21.39
N ASP A 434 4.08 -5.96 20.35
CA ASP A 434 5.20 -5.08 19.92
C ASP A 434 5.68 -4.03 20.95
N SER A 435 5.16 -4.06 22.18
CA SER A 435 5.54 -3.12 23.24
C SER A 435 6.04 -3.87 24.46
N ALA A 436 7.32 -3.66 24.77
CA ALA A 436 7.87 -4.05 26.06
C ALA A 436 7.21 -3.19 27.18
N PRO A 437 6.77 -3.81 28.30
CA PRO A 437 6.96 -5.22 28.64
C PRO A 437 5.81 -6.13 28.18
N PRO A 438 6.11 -7.36 27.72
CA PRO A 438 5.09 -8.40 27.50
C PRO A 438 4.43 -8.81 28.82
N HIS A 439 3.11 -8.91 28.86
CA HIS A 439 2.31 -9.23 30.06
C HIS A 439 1.64 -10.62 29.96
N TRP A 440 2.00 -11.44 28.97
CA TRP A 440 1.43 -12.77 28.77
C TRP A 440 1.63 -13.71 29.97
N ASP A 441 0.58 -14.45 30.35
CA ASP A 441 0.60 -15.42 31.46
C ASP A 441 1.32 -16.75 31.13
N GLY A 442 1.70 -16.97 29.86
CA GLY A 442 2.34 -18.20 29.38
C GLY A 442 1.39 -19.37 29.12
N GLU A 443 0.09 -19.20 29.38
CA GLU A 443 -0.92 -20.27 29.34
C GLU A 443 -2.16 -19.93 28.51
N SER A 444 -2.43 -18.66 28.23
CA SER A 444 -3.66 -18.20 27.58
C SER A 444 -3.37 -17.57 26.23
N VAL A 445 -4.00 -18.08 25.17
CA VAL A 445 -3.89 -17.52 23.81
C VAL A 445 -5.27 -17.27 23.23
N ALA A 446 -5.51 -16.07 22.70
CA ALA A 446 -6.70 -15.76 21.92
C ALA A 446 -6.42 -15.94 20.42
N LEU A 447 -7.41 -16.47 19.70
CA LEU A 447 -7.39 -16.48 18.24
C LEU A 447 -7.71 -15.07 17.75
N ASP A 448 -6.83 -14.53 16.90
CA ASP A 448 -6.92 -13.19 16.35
C ASP A 448 -6.87 -13.28 14.82
N ALA A 449 -7.61 -12.43 14.10
CA ALA A 449 -7.53 -12.39 12.64
C ALA A 449 -6.23 -11.73 12.14
N GLY A 450 -5.45 -11.14 13.05
CA GLY A 450 -4.20 -10.46 12.73
C GLY A 450 -4.42 -9.00 12.35
N SER A 451 -3.34 -8.36 11.90
CA SER A 451 -3.42 -6.96 11.46
C SER A 451 -3.70 -6.87 9.96
N VAL A 452 -4.86 -6.34 9.59
CA VAL A 452 -5.32 -6.17 8.21
C VAL A 452 -5.25 -4.70 7.78
N TRP A 453 -5.04 -4.41 6.50
CA TRP A 453 -5.08 -3.03 6.01
C TRP A 453 -6.51 -2.46 6.14
N MET A 454 -6.63 -1.23 6.66
CA MET A 454 -7.92 -0.52 6.81
C MET A 454 -8.66 -0.39 5.48
N LEU A 455 -7.92 -0.07 4.42
CA LEU A 455 -8.44 0.05 3.06
C LEU A 455 -7.73 -0.92 2.12
N ARG A 456 -8.50 -1.53 1.22
CA ARG A 456 -8.00 -2.37 0.13
C ARG A 456 -8.45 -1.81 -1.22
N PRO A 457 -7.67 -2.02 -2.30
CA PRO A 457 -8.12 -1.67 -3.64
C PRO A 457 -9.48 -2.30 -3.95
N GLY A 458 -10.42 -1.47 -4.41
CA GLY A 458 -11.81 -1.88 -4.67
C GLY A 458 -12.81 -1.46 -3.59
N ASP A 459 -12.36 -1.12 -2.38
CA ASP A 459 -13.25 -0.57 -1.34
C ASP A 459 -13.86 0.77 -1.79
N LEU A 460 -15.00 1.14 -1.18
CA LEU A 460 -15.68 2.40 -1.42
C LEU A 460 -15.48 3.33 -0.22
N VAL A 461 -15.19 4.59 -0.50
CA VAL A 461 -14.97 5.62 0.51
C VAL A 461 -15.90 6.78 0.22
N THR A 462 -16.55 7.32 1.25
CA THR A 462 -17.34 8.55 1.13
C THR A 462 -16.43 9.75 1.35
N VAL A 463 -16.40 10.68 0.40
CA VAL A 463 -15.61 11.90 0.50
C VAL A 463 -16.52 13.09 0.75
N ASP A 464 -16.25 13.84 1.81
CA ASP A 464 -16.94 15.08 2.10
C ASP A 464 -16.38 16.22 1.24
N LEU A 465 -17.20 16.66 0.30
CA LEU A 465 -16.96 17.72 -0.65
C LEU A 465 -17.60 19.04 -0.20
N ALA A 466 -18.21 19.08 0.99
CA ALA A 466 -18.91 20.22 1.57
C ALA A 466 -18.12 21.51 1.41
N SER A 467 -18.60 22.44 0.59
CA SER A 467 -18.05 23.79 0.53
C SER A 467 -18.37 24.50 1.85
N THR A 468 -17.37 25.11 2.50
CA THR A 468 -17.58 25.97 3.69
C THR A 468 -18.31 27.28 3.35
N VAL A 469 -18.75 27.45 2.11
CA VAL A 469 -19.42 28.65 1.59
C VAL A 469 -20.93 28.49 1.73
N SER A 470 -21.41 28.38 2.98
CA SER A 470 -22.81 28.68 3.28
C SER A 470 -22.85 30.11 3.81
N GLU A 471 -23.41 31.02 3.02
CA GLU A 471 -23.63 32.39 3.47
C GLU A 471 -24.70 32.41 4.57
N PRO A 472 -24.58 33.26 5.60
CA PRO A 472 -25.62 33.38 6.62
C PRO A 472 -26.90 33.88 5.97
N GLY A 473 -27.97 33.08 6.05
CA GLY A 473 -29.22 33.34 5.35
C GLY A 473 -30.43 32.81 6.12
N PHE A 474 -31.62 33.06 5.58
CA PHE A 474 -32.86 32.50 6.09
C PHE A 474 -33.18 31.22 5.31
N TYR A 475 -33.25 30.10 6.04
CA TYR A 475 -33.46 28.78 5.47
C TYR A 475 -34.76 28.18 5.97
N VAL A 476 -35.55 27.63 5.06
CA VAL A 476 -36.83 26.98 5.38
C VAL A 476 -36.96 25.64 4.65
N PRO A 477 -37.61 24.65 5.24
CA PRO A 477 -37.87 23.37 4.58
C PRO A 477 -38.88 23.56 3.44
N ILE A 478 -38.90 22.63 2.48
CA ILE A 478 -39.75 22.75 1.28
C ILE A 478 -41.24 22.85 1.62
N GLU A 479 -41.67 22.25 2.73
CA GLU A 479 -43.04 22.24 3.22
C GLU A 479 -43.54 23.63 3.64
N ALA A 480 -42.62 24.57 3.91
CA ALA A 480 -42.93 25.97 4.22
C ALA A 480 -43.15 26.82 2.95
N LEU A 481 -42.76 26.32 1.77
CA LEU A 481 -42.88 27.04 0.50
C LEU A 481 -44.23 26.75 -0.17
N TYR A 482 -44.90 27.80 -0.57
CA TYR A 482 -46.09 27.75 -1.41
C TYR A 482 -45.78 28.30 -2.81
N ARG A 483 -46.04 27.51 -3.86
CA ARG A 483 -45.81 27.93 -5.25
C ARG A 483 -47.14 28.10 -5.96
N GLU A 484 -47.34 29.27 -6.54
CA GLU A 484 -48.52 29.58 -7.35
C GLU A 484 -48.04 30.24 -8.65
N LEU A 485 -48.35 29.60 -9.78
CA LEU A 485 -47.83 29.97 -11.10
C LEU A 485 -46.29 29.96 -11.11
N ASP A 486 -45.65 31.12 -11.30
CA ASP A 486 -44.20 31.30 -11.42
C ASP A 486 -43.60 32.07 -10.22
N GLN A 487 -44.35 32.18 -9.12
CA GLN A 487 -43.95 32.92 -7.92
C GLN A 487 -43.97 32.02 -6.68
N THR A 488 -43.00 32.22 -5.80
CA THR A 488 -42.88 31.48 -4.54
C THR A 488 -43.24 32.38 -3.37
N TYR A 489 -43.96 31.80 -2.41
CA TYR A 489 -44.48 32.48 -1.23
C TYR A 489 -44.18 31.67 0.03
N VAL A 490 -44.09 32.37 1.15
CA VAL A 490 -44.17 31.80 2.50
C VAL A 490 -45.32 32.46 3.25
N PHE A 491 -45.88 31.79 4.24
CA PHE A 491 -46.93 32.38 5.08
C PHE A 491 -46.38 32.71 6.48
N THR A 492 -46.74 33.87 7.01
CA THR A 492 -46.53 34.23 8.41
C THR A 492 -47.87 34.31 9.13
N VAL A 493 -47.88 34.09 10.44
CA VAL A 493 -49.09 34.22 11.26
C VAL A 493 -49.10 35.59 11.95
N GLN A 494 -50.10 36.41 11.65
CA GLN A 494 -50.32 37.70 12.32
C GLN A 494 -51.74 37.72 12.90
N SER A 495 -51.85 37.81 14.24
CA SER A 495 -53.14 37.85 14.95
C SER A 495 -54.10 36.69 14.61
N GLY A 496 -53.57 35.48 14.42
CA GLY A 496 -54.36 34.29 14.08
C GLY A 496 -54.80 34.18 12.61
N ILE A 497 -54.26 35.05 11.74
CA ILE A 497 -54.53 35.07 10.31
C ILE A 497 -53.24 34.77 9.54
N ALA A 498 -53.33 33.92 8.53
CA ALA A 498 -52.22 33.66 7.61
C ALA A 498 -52.06 34.82 6.62
N LYS A 499 -50.86 35.40 6.57
CA LYS A 499 -50.48 36.46 5.64
C LYS A 499 -49.39 35.93 4.72
N ARG A 500 -49.60 36.02 3.41
CA ARG A 500 -48.59 35.60 2.43
C ARG A 500 -47.50 36.65 2.25
N ILE A 501 -46.27 36.20 2.10
CA ILE A 501 -45.10 37.00 1.79
C ILE A 501 -44.45 36.40 0.54
N GLN A 502 -44.27 37.22 -0.50
CA GLN A 502 -43.56 36.79 -1.69
C GLN A 502 -42.06 36.72 -1.39
N VAL A 503 -41.43 35.61 -1.79
CA VAL A 503 -40.01 35.34 -1.60
C VAL A 503 -39.36 34.84 -2.88
N THR A 504 -38.07 35.11 -3.04
CA THR A 504 -37.23 34.36 -3.97
C THR A 504 -36.65 33.19 -3.22
N ALA A 505 -36.99 31.97 -3.64
CA ALA A 505 -36.44 30.74 -3.08
C ALA A 505 -35.35 30.20 -4.02
N LYS A 506 -34.15 29.99 -3.49
CA LYS A 506 -33.08 29.26 -4.19
C LYS A 506 -32.98 27.88 -3.57
N ALA A 507 -33.09 26.85 -4.41
CA ALA A 507 -32.81 25.49 -3.99
C ALA A 507 -31.32 25.38 -3.65
N GLN A 508 -31.01 24.73 -2.53
CA GLN A 508 -29.66 24.25 -2.29
C GLN A 508 -29.50 22.89 -2.97
N ASP A 509 -28.37 22.66 -3.63
CA ASP A 509 -28.00 21.35 -4.17
C ASP A 509 -27.62 20.42 -3.00
N SER A 510 -28.60 19.94 -2.23
CA SER A 510 -28.39 19.02 -1.10
C SER A 510 -29.36 17.85 -1.15
N SER A 511 -28.81 16.64 -1.25
CA SER A 511 -29.52 15.36 -1.27
C SER A 511 -29.26 14.54 -0.01
N SER A 512 -29.66 15.07 1.16
CA SER A 512 -29.95 14.29 2.36
C SER A 512 -31.02 15.00 3.19
N ASP A 513 -31.78 14.23 3.98
CA ASP A 513 -33.06 14.55 4.61
C ASP A 513 -33.28 16.02 5.00
N GLY A 514 -34.24 16.65 4.32
CA GLY A 514 -34.67 18.02 4.56
C GLY A 514 -33.99 19.04 3.65
N ALA A 515 -34.37 19.07 2.36
CA ALA A 515 -33.92 20.11 1.44
C ALA A 515 -34.34 21.51 1.95
N LEU A 516 -33.40 22.22 2.56
CA LEU A 516 -33.58 23.60 2.98
C LEU A 516 -33.44 24.52 1.76
N PHE A 517 -34.34 25.49 1.67
CA PHE A 517 -34.33 26.54 0.65
C PHE A 517 -33.91 27.85 1.29
N GLU A 518 -32.93 28.51 0.67
CA GLU A 518 -32.62 29.89 1.03
C GLU A 518 -33.74 30.79 0.51
N ILE A 519 -34.36 31.55 1.41
CA ILE A 519 -35.42 32.52 1.07
C ILE A 519 -34.93 33.95 1.25
N GLN A 520 -35.17 34.77 0.24
CA GLN A 520 -34.82 36.19 0.24
C GLN A 520 -36.06 37.05 -0.01
N SER A 521 -36.30 38.03 0.87
CA SER A 521 -37.32 39.07 0.70
C SER A 521 -37.05 40.22 1.67
N SER A 522 -37.37 41.45 1.26
CA SER A 522 -37.24 42.64 2.10
C SER A 522 -38.21 42.67 3.29
N GLN A 523 -39.19 41.76 3.30
CA GLN A 523 -40.23 41.66 4.33
C GLN A 523 -39.90 40.63 5.43
N LEU A 524 -38.81 39.86 5.28
CA LEU A 524 -38.39 38.85 6.26
C LEU A 524 -37.49 39.47 7.31
N THR A 525 -37.75 39.15 8.58
CA THR A 525 -36.94 39.56 9.73
C THR A 525 -36.66 38.37 10.63
N GLU A 526 -35.53 38.40 11.33
CA GLU A 526 -35.15 37.37 12.31
C GLU A 526 -36.15 37.36 13.48
N GLY A 527 -36.52 36.17 13.94
CA GLY A 527 -37.57 35.95 14.94
C GLY A 527 -39.01 35.96 14.41
N MET A 528 -39.22 36.14 13.09
CA MET A 528 -40.56 36.12 12.50
C MET A 528 -41.16 34.70 12.51
N PRO A 529 -42.41 34.50 12.97
CA PRO A 529 -43.07 33.20 12.90
C PRO A 529 -43.53 32.91 11.47
N LEU A 530 -42.99 31.86 10.86
CA LEU A 530 -43.42 31.33 9.57
C LEU A 530 -44.21 30.04 9.74
N ILE A 531 -45.12 29.78 8.82
CA ILE A 531 -45.85 28.52 8.75
C ILE A 531 -44.94 27.48 8.07
N GLY A 532 -44.48 26.49 8.83
CA GLY A 532 -43.62 25.40 8.36
C GLY A 532 -44.37 24.21 7.77
N GLY A 533 -45.68 24.10 8.00
CA GLY A 533 -46.49 22.99 7.48
C GLY A 533 -47.97 23.34 7.33
N GLY A 534 -48.62 22.75 6.32
CA GLY A 534 -50.03 22.99 5.98
C GLY A 534 -50.27 24.13 4.97
N VAL A 535 -49.21 24.68 4.35
CA VAL A 535 -49.28 25.84 3.45
C VAL A 535 -50.07 25.62 2.15
N HIS A 536 -50.12 24.39 1.65
CA HIS A 536 -50.72 24.03 0.35
C HIS A 536 -52.24 24.16 0.31
N TYR A 537 -52.90 24.24 1.47
CA TYR A 537 -54.33 24.52 1.53
C TYR A 537 -54.61 26.01 1.75
N LEU A 538 -53.69 26.78 2.34
CA LEU A 538 -53.93 28.14 2.83
C LEU A 538 -54.06 29.17 1.71
N HIS A 539 -54.98 30.12 1.91
CA HIS A 539 -55.05 31.35 1.12
C HIS A 539 -54.73 32.56 2.01
N ASP A 540 -54.32 33.66 1.39
CA ASP A 540 -54.08 34.92 2.08
C ASP A 540 -55.33 35.39 2.82
N GLY A 541 -55.21 35.67 4.12
CA GLY A 541 -56.32 36.07 4.97
C GLY A 541 -57.13 34.92 5.60
N ASP A 542 -56.76 33.66 5.38
CA ASP A 542 -57.40 32.53 6.08
C ASP A 542 -57.09 32.55 7.58
N ALA A 543 -58.09 32.25 8.41
CA ALA A 543 -57.90 32.05 9.85
C ALA A 543 -57.13 30.73 10.09
N VAL A 544 -56.13 30.77 10.97
CA VAL A 544 -55.26 29.62 11.26
C VAL A 544 -55.19 29.33 12.75
N GLN A 545 -55.07 28.05 13.08
CA GLN A 545 -54.86 27.55 14.44
C GLN A 545 -53.50 26.86 14.48
N VAL A 546 -52.60 27.34 15.34
CA VAL A 546 -51.28 26.73 15.51
C VAL A 546 -51.43 25.44 16.32
N VAL A 547 -51.07 24.29 15.73
CA VAL A 547 -51.21 22.97 16.36
C VAL A 547 -49.88 22.41 16.89
N GLY A 548 -48.75 23.00 16.49
CA GLY A 548 -47.42 22.71 17.04
C GLY A 548 -46.34 23.71 16.60
N SER A 549 -45.28 23.84 17.40
CA SER A 549 -44.03 24.56 17.07
C SER A 549 -42.98 23.52 16.66
N GLY A 550 -42.78 23.31 15.37
CA GLY A 550 -41.96 22.21 14.86
C GLY A 550 -40.61 22.69 14.34
N VAL A 551 -39.56 22.50 15.13
CA VAL A 551 -38.23 22.01 14.70
C VAL A 551 -37.72 21.16 15.87
N GLU A 552 -37.67 19.83 15.72
CA GLU A 552 -36.85 19.01 16.61
C GLU A 552 -35.40 19.46 16.45
N ASP A 553 -34.74 19.72 17.57
CA ASP A 553 -33.35 20.16 17.66
C ASP A 553 -32.41 19.09 17.07
N VAL A 554 -32.09 19.21 15.77
CA VAL A 554 -31.15 18.31 15.05
C VAL A 554 -29.70 18.50 15.53
N SER A 555 -29.44 19.28 16.58
CA SER A 555 -28.10 19.47 17.16
C SER A 555 -27.77 18.56 18.36
N ARG A 556 -28.68 17.67 18.78
CA ARG A 556 -28.41 16.73 19.88
C ARG A 556 -28.22 15.30 19.37
N THR A 557 -26.98 14.83 19.42
CA THR A 557 -26.64 13.41 19.47
C THR A 557 -27.44 12.71 20.56
N PRO A 558 -27.98 11.49 20.33
CA PRO A 558 -28.65 10.75 21.39
C PRO A 558 -27.59 10.27 22.39
N SER A 559 -27.71 10.72 23.63
CA SER A 559 -27.08 10.06 24.77
C SER A 559 -27.92 8.82 25.08
N VAL A 560 -27.29 7.66 24.97
CA VAL A 560 -27.81 6.42 25.55
C VAL A 560 -27.63 6.55 27.06
N ASP A 561 -28.73 6.55 27.81
CA ASP A 561 -28.68 6.13 29.20
C ASP A 561 -29.95 5.40 29.64
N GLU A 562 -29.70 4.48 30.56
CA GLU A 562 -30.48 3.35 31.00
C GLU A 562 -31.76 3.67 31.79
N SER A 563 -32.54 2.59 31.94
CA SER A 563 -33.45 2.27 33.03
C SER A 563 -34.86 2.85 32.94
N VAL A 564 -35.85 1.94 32.91
CA VAL A 564 -36.92 1.87 33.93
C VAL A 564 -37.55 0.47 33.87
N ASP A 565 -37.42 -0.23 35.00
CA ASP A 565 -38.27 -1.33 35.46
C ASP A 565 -39.76 -1.01 35.34
N GLY A 566 -40.59 -1.99 34.98
CA GLY A 566 -42.04 -1.83 35.05
C GLY A 566 -42.80 -3.12 34.80
N GLU A 567 -43.02 -3.87 35.89
CA GLU A 567 -44.03 -4.93 36.01
C GLU A 567 -45.36 -4.58 35.35
N ALA A 568 -46.00 -5.56 34.69
CA ALA A 568 -47.37 -5.96 35.04
C ALA A 568 -47.82 -7.19 34.23
N SER A 569 -48.22 -8.22 35.00
CA SER A 569 -49.36 -9.15 34.77
C SER A 569 -49.41 -10.04 33.54
#